data_AF-A0A926A385-F1
#
_entry.id   AF-A0A926A385-F1
#
_cell.length_a   1.000
_cell.length_b   1.000
_cell.length_c   1.000
_cell.angle_alpha   90.00
_cell.angle_beta   90.00
_cell.angle_gamma   90.00
#
_symmetry.space_group_name_H-M   'P 1'
#
loop_
_entity.id
_entity.type
_entity.pdbx_description
1 polymer ?
#
loop_
_entity_poly.entity_id
_entity_poly.type
_entity_poly.pdbx_seq_one_letter_code
_entity_poly.pdbx_strand_id
1 'polypeptide(L)'
;ALADPRVNLQVTDVVNVLRNPEDGFDAIMMDVDNGAESFTTRGNGALYEGTGIMLAAGALRRGGRIAYWSANEDSRLIHSMREAGLRVETHTVRAHTTSGAWHTIYVGQLIGR
;
A
#
# COMPACT_ATOMS: atom_id res chain seq x y z
N ALA A 1 -7.73 -1.99 20.63
CA ALA A 1 -7.95 -1.69 19.20
C ALA A 1 -8.95 -2.65 18.57
N LEU A 2 -8.70 -3.97 18.56
CA LEU A 2 -9.55 -4.94 17.85
C LEU A 2 -11.01 -5.06 18.34
N ALA A 3 -11.31 -4.68 19.58
CA ALA A 3 -12.67 -4.67 20.12
C ALA A 3 -13.45 -3.37 19.82
N ASP A 4 -12.86 -2.42 19.09
CA ASP A 4 -13.54 -1.18 18.72
C ASP A 4 -14.63 -1.48 17.68
N PRO A 5 -15.87 -1.00 17.86
CA PRO A 5 -16.99 -1.33 16.96
C PRO A 5 -16.81 -0.80 15.53
N ARG A 6 -15.85 0.09 15.28
CA ARG A 6 -15.50 0.59 13.95
C ARG A 6 -14.55 -0.34 13.20
N VAL A 7 -13.98 -1.35 13.87
CA VAL A 7 -13.02 -2.29 13.29
C VAL A 7 -13.75 -3.53 12.80
N ASN A 8 -13.63 -3.81 11.51
CA ASN A 8 -13.99 -5.10 10.93
C ASN A 8 -12.72 -5.91 10.68
N LEU A 9 -12.51 -6.96 11.47
CA LEU A 9 -11.37 -7.87 11.32
C LEU A 9 -11.70 -8.98 10.33
N GLN A 10 -10.93 -9.06 9.25
CA GLN A 10 -11.03 -10.14 8.27
C GLN A 10 -9.77 -11.00 8.29
N VAL A 11 -9.93 -12.31 8.50
CA VAL A 11 -8.83 -13.29 8.41
C VAL A 11 -8.92 -13.95 7.04
N THR A 12 -8.30 -13.33 6.04
CA THR A 12 -8.30 -13.78 4.64
C THR A 12 -7.08 -13.24 3.91
N ASP A 13 -6.82 -13.73 2.70
CA ASP A 13 -5.84 -13.12 1.80
C ASP A 13 -6.32 -11.72 1.38
N VAL A 14 -5.44 -10.72 1.52
CA VAL A 14 -5.73 -9.32 1.18
C VAL A 14 -6.14 -9.15 -0.28
N VAL A 15 -5.63 -9.99 -1.20
CA VAL A 15 -6.04 -9.99 -2.60
C VAL A 15 -7.55 -10.23 -2.74
N ASN A 16 -8.13 -11.07 -1.88
CA ASN A 16 -9.57 -11.33 -1.90
C ASN A 16 -10.37 -10.09 -1.46
N VAL A 17 -9.85 -9.35 -0.48
CA VAL A 17 -10.45 -8.09 -0.01
C VAL A 17 -10.41 -7.02 -1.11
N LEU A 18 -9.29 -6.92 -1.82
CA LEU A 18 -9.10 -5.91 -2.87
C LEU A 18 -9.87 -6.23 -4.16
N ARG A 19 -10.15 -7.50 -4.47
CA ARG A 19 -10.91 -7.91 -5.68
C ARG A 19 -12.39 -7.56 -5.63
N ASN A 20 -12.99 -7.64 -4.44
CA ASN A 20 -14.42 -7.43 -4.24
C ASN A 20 -14.66 -6.40 -3.13
N PRO A 21 -14.24 -5.13 -3.30
CA PRO A 21 -14.53 -4.13 -2.31
C PRO A 21 -16.01 -3.76 -2.45
N GLU A 22 -16.83 -4.03 -1.42
CA GLU A 22 -18.28 -3.78 -1.46
C GLU A 22 -18.62 -2.34 -1.91
N ASP A 23 -17.76 -1.39 -1.53
CA ASP A 23 -17.96 0.04 -1.76
C ASP A 23 -16.68 0.78 -2.20
N GLY A 24 -15.55 0.07 -2.36
CA GLY A 24 -14.24 0.69 -2.51
C GLY A 24 -13.74 1.36 -1.21
N PHE A 25 -12.44 1.65 -1.18
CA PHE A 25 -11.80 2.27 -0.02
C PHE A 25 -11.47 3.75 -0.29
N ASP A 26 -11.71 4.62 0.69
CA ASP A 26 -11.21 6.00 0.65
C ASP A 26 -9.69 6.06 0.88
N ALA A 27 -9.18 5.15 1.71
CA ALA A 27 -7.77 5.01 1.98
C ALA A 27 -7.37 3.54 2.17
N ILE A 28 -6.20 3.17 1.67
CA ILE A 28 -5.56 1.88 1.91
C ILE A 28 -4.19 2.16 2.51
N MET A 29 -3.87 1.49 3.62
CA MET A 29 -2.50 1.45 4.16
C MET A 29 -1.99 0.03 3.99
N MET A 30 -1.04 -0.15 3.07
CA MET A 30 -0.47 -1.44 2.75
C MET A 30 0.84 -1.62 3.51
N ASP A 31 0.72 -2.33 4.63
CA ASP A 31 1.82 -2.67 5.53
C ASP A 31 1.93 -4.20 5.57
N VAL A 32 2.48 -4.77 4.49
CA VAL A 32 2.76 -6.21 4.42
C VAL A 32 4.25 -6.39 4.59
N ASP A 33 4.65 -7.10 5.63
CA ASP A 33 6.06 -7.18 6.02
C ASP A 33 6.96 -7.72 4.89
N ASN A 34 8.17 -7.13 4.88
CA ASN A 34 9.31 -7.25 3.96
C ASN A 34 9.21 -6.36 2.71
N GLY A 35 9.94 -5.23 2.74
CA GLY A 35 10.19 -4.40 1.55
C GLY A 35 10.83 -5.19 0.41
N ALA A 36 11.16 -4.50 -0.68
CA ALA A 36 11.61 -5.09 -1.95
C ALA A 36 12.83 -6.05 -1.88
N GLU A 37 13.54 -6.12 -0.75
CA GLU A 37 14.67 -7.03 -0.52
C GLU A 37 14.27 -8.28 0.31
N SER A 38 13.95 -9.34 -0.42
CA SER A 38 14.32 -10.75 -0.17
C SER A 38 14.33 -11.29 1.27
N PHE A 39 13.19 -11.25 1.97
CA PHE A 39 12.74 -12.35 2.86
C PHE A 39 11.21 -12.52 2.84
N THR A 40 10.54 -12.01 1.80
CA THR A 40 9.11 -12.20 1.56
C THR A 40 8.80 -13.67 1.23
N THR A 41 7.76 -14.22 1.85
CA THR A 41 6.99 -15.31 1.23
C THR A 41 6.58 -14.84 -0.16
N ARG A 42 6.85 -15.61 -1.24
CA ARG A 42 6.62 -15.22 -2.66
C ARG A 42 5.27 -14.53 -2.95
N GLY A 43 4.25 -14.76 -2.13
CA GLY A 43 2.94 -14.12 -2.26
C GLY A 43 2.91 -12.62 -1.92
N ASN A 44 3.71 -12.14 -0.96
CA ASN A 44 3.63 -10.75 -0.49
C ASN A 44 4.30 -9.77 -1.45
N GLY A 45 5.39 -10.19 -2.13
CA GLY A 45 6.06 -9.37 -3.14
C GLY A 45 5.12 -8.97 -4.28
N ALA A 46 4.19 -9.86 -4.65
CA ALA A 46 3.21 -9.59 -5.70
C ALA A 46 2.30 -8.38 -5.43
N LEU A 47 2.10 -8.00 -4.15
CA LEU A 47 1.33 -6.80 -3.76
C LEU A 47 2.11 -5.50 -4.00
N TYR A 48 3.45 -5.57 -4.01
CA TYR A 48 4.36 -4.47 -4.29
C TYR A 48 4.83 -4.44 -5.75
N GLU A 49 4.34 -5.38 -6.56
CA GLU A 49 4.59 -5.46 -8.01
C GLU A 49 3.37 -4.94 -8.79
N GLY A 50 3.58 -4.64 -10.08
CA GLY A 50 2.61 -3.94 -10.92
C GLY A 50 1.18 -4.48 -10.86
N THR A 51 0.98 -5.80 -10.88
CA THR A 51 -0.37 -6.39 -10.83
C THR A 51 -1.05 -6.17 -9.47
N GLY A 52 -0.33 -6.30 -8.36
CA GLY A 52 -0.86 -6.03 -7.03
C GLY A 52 -1.18 -4.56 -6.81
N ILE A 53 -0.31 -3.67 -7.30
CA ILE A 53 -0.52 -2.22 -7.22
C ILE A 53 -1.75 -1.79 -8.03
N MET A 54 -1.92 -2.33 -9.25
CA MET A 54 -3.11 -2.08 -10.06
C MET A 54 -4.39 -2.58 -9.37
N LEU A 55 -4.35 -3.76 -8.76
CA LEU A 55 -5.48 -4.29 -8.00
C LEU A 55 -5.84 -3.36 -6.82
N ALA A 56 -4.84 -2.92 -6.06
CA ALA A 56 -5.06 -2.04 -4.92
C ALA A 56 -5.58 -0.65 -5.34
N ALA A 57 -5.04 -0.07 -6.42
CA ALA A 57 -5.56 1.17 -7.01
C ALA A 57 -7.00 0.99 -7.53
N GLY A 58 -7.31 -0.18 -8.10
CA GLY A 58 -8.66 -0.57 -8.54
C GLY A 58 -9.68 -0.64 -7.40
N ALA A 59 -9.23 -0.90 -6.17
CA ALA A 59 -10.07 -0.96 -4.99
C ALA A 59 -10.35 0.42 -4.36
N LEU A 60 -9.68 1.49 -4.81
CA LEU A 60 -9.90 2.84 -4.29
C LEU A 60 -11.15 3.50 -4.90
N ARG A 61 -11.84 4.31 -4.08
CA ARG A 61 -12.83 5.28 -4.56
C ARG A 61 -12.14 6.42 -5.31
N ARG A 62 -12.90 7.19 -6.10
CA ARG A 62 -12.37 8.37 -6.80
C ARG A 62 -11.74 9.35 -5.80
N GLY A 63 -10.49 9.74 -6.04
CA GLY A 63 -9.74 10.62 -5.14
C GLY A 63 -9.15 9.92 -3.90
N GLY A 64 -9.40 8.61 -3.74
CA GLY A 64 -8.85 7.80 -2.65
C GLY A 64 -7.33 7.69 -2.71
N ARG A 65 -6.73 7.29 -1.59
CA ARG A 65 -5.27 7.24 -1.42
C ARG A 65 -4.78 5.87 -0.98
N ILE A 66 -3.58 5.50 -1.40
CA ILE A 66 -2.89 4.31 -0.91
C ILE A 66 -1.51 4.69 -0.41
N ALA A 67 -1.11 4.13 0.73
CA ALA A 67 0.23 4.26 1.29
C ALA A 67 0.94 2.91 1.29
N TYR A 68 2.17 2.87 0.77
CA TYR A 68 3.09 1.73 0.88
C TYR A 68 4.28 2.13 1.73
N TRP A 69 4.68 1.26 2.66
CA TRP A 69 5.95 1.38 3.37
C TRP A 69 7.06 0.61 2.64
N SER A 70 8.26 1.18 2.63
CA SER A 70 9.49 0.52 2.17
C SER A 70 10.65 0.85 3.11
N ALA A 71 11.51 -0.14 3.33
CA ALA A 71 12.73 0.02 4.14
C ALA A 71 13.72 1.01 3.51
N ASN A 72 13.81 1.01 2.16
CA ASN A 72 14.69 1.87 1.37
C ASN A 72 13.93 2.49 0.21
N GLU A 73 14.57 3.43 -0.51
CA GLU A 73 13.99 3.97 -1.73
C GLU A 73 13.90 2.90 -2.84
N ASP A 74 12.72 2.73 -3.42
CA ASP A 74 12.39 1.84 -4.51
C ASP A 74 11.74 2.62 -5.67
N SER A 75 12.53 2.89 -6.71
CA SER A 75 12.05 3.57 -7.92
C SER A 75 11.12 2.72 -8.78
N ARG A 76 11.18 1.38 -8.66
CA ARG A 76 10.29 0.46 -9.40
C ARG A 76 8.88 0.53 -8.84
N LEU A 77 8.73 0.59 -7.51
CA LEU A 77 7.46 0.79 -6.85
C LEU A 77 6.80 2.12 -7.29
N ILE A 78 7.55 3.21 -7.32
CA ILE A 78 7.05 4.51 -7.81
C ILE A 78 6.56 4.40 -9.26
N HIS A 79 7.33 3.72 -10.12
CA HIS A 79 6.96 3.52 -11.52
C HIS A 79 5.65 2.74 -11.64
N SER A 80 5.53 1.58 -10.99
CA SER A 80 4.33 0.77 -11.01
C SER A 80 3.10 1.47 -10.41
N MET A 81 3.27 2.29 -9.37
CA MET A 81 2.20 3.12 -8.83
C MET A 81 1.70 4.15 -9.84
N ARG A 82 2.60 4.79 -10.60
CA ARG A 82 2.23 5.74 -11.66
C ARG A 82 1.53 5.05 -12.82
N GLU A 83 1.99 3.87 -13.23
CA GLU A 83 1.32 3.05 -14.26
C GLU A 83 -0.10 2.65 -13.83
N ALA A 84 -0.33 2.43 -12.54
CA ALA A 84 -1.66 2.18 -11.97
C ALA A 84 -2.56 3.43 -11.87
N GLY A 85 -2.14 4.59 -12.40
CA GLY A 85 -2.94 5.83 -12.41
C GLY A 85 -2.85 6.65 -11.12
N LEU A 86 -1.86 6.38 -10.26
CA LEU A 86 -1.66 7.13 -9.03
C LEU A 86 -0.71 8.30 -9.25
N ARG A 87 -1.05 9.46 -8.69
CA ARG A 87 -0.08 10.53 -8.43
C ARG A 87 0.66 10.19 -7.14
N VAL A 88 1.99 10.05 -7.21
CA VAL A 88 2.81 9.54 -6.11
C VAL A 88 3.62 10.65 -5.45
N GLU A 89 3.55 10.71 -4.13
CA GLU A 89 4.40 11.50 -3.24
C GLU A 89 5.28 10.57 -2.41
N THR A 90 6.55 10.96 -2.20
CA THR A 90 7.51 10.18 -1.41
C THR A 90 7.81 10.92 -0.11
N HIS A 91 7.66 10.23 1.02
CA HIS A 91 7.96 10.76 2.34
C HIS A 91 9.07 9.93 3.00
N THR A 92 10.15 10.59 3.38
CA THR A 92 11.23 9.96 4.13
C THR A 92 11.08 10.30 5.60
N VAL A 93 10.88 9.28 6.44
CA VAL A 93 10.57 9.42 7.87
C VAL A 93 11.51 8.57 8.72
N ARG A 94 11.78 9.00 9.95
CA ARG A 94 12.53 8.19 10.92
C ARG A 94 11.60 7.17 11.59
N ALA A 95 12.12 5.99 11.91
CA ALA A 95 11.41 4.96 12.69
C ALA A 95 10.85 5.49 14.02
N HIS A 96 11.58 6.41 14.65
CA HIS A 96 11.14 7.16 15.83
C HIS A 96 11.34 8.65 15.61
N THR A 97 10.57 9.48 16.32
CA THR A 97 10.58 10.95 16.16
C THR A 97 11.97 11.59 16.16
N THR A 98 12.93 11.02 16.88
CA THR A 98 14.30 11.56 17.00
C THR A 98 15.42 10.57 16.66
N SER A 99 15.12 9.30 16.34
CA SER A 99 16.14 8.26 16.18
C SER A 99 15.69 7.08 15.31
N GLY A 100 16.61 6.14 15.03
CA GLY A 100 16.34 4.92 14.26
C GLY A 100 16.60 5.07 12.76
N ALA A 101 16.36 3.97 12.02
CA ALA A 101 16.52 3.91 10.57
C ALA A 101 15.59 4.92 9.87
N TRP A 102 16.01 5.34 8.68
CA TRP A 102 15.11 6.04 7.77
C TRP A 102 14.26 5.00 7.04
N HIS A 103 13.01 5.36 6.79
CA HIS A 103 12.07 4.60 6.00
C HIS A 103 11.45 5.51 4.95
N THR A 104 10.96 4.90 3.88
CA THR A 104 10.28 5.60 2.81
C THR A 104 8.83 5.16 2.75
N ILE A 105 7.92 6.14 2.79
CA ILE A 105 6.48 5.92 2.59
C ILE A 105 6.10 6.54 1.25
N TYR A 106 5.53 5.72 0.38
CA TYR A 106 4.97 6.16 -0.90
C TYR A 106 3.47 6.36 -0.77
N VAL A 107 2.99 7.56 -1.02
CA VAL A 107 1.57 7.88 -0.98
C VAL A 107 1.08 8.16 -2.39
N GLY A 108 0.24 7.26 -2.90
CA GLY A 108 -0.45 7.40 -4.17
C GLY A 108 -1.84 7.98 -3.98
N GLN A 109 -2.24 8.94 -4.81
CA GLN A 109 -3.63 9.39 -4.93
C GLN A 109 -4.18 8.98 -6.29
N LEU A 110 -5.34 8.34 -6.32
CA LEU A 110 -6.02 8.00 -7.56
C LEU A 110 -6.56 9.26 -8.24
N ILE A 111 -5.99 9.62 -9.39
CA ILE A 111 -6.40 10.79 -10.16
C ILE A 111 -7.44 10.39 -11.19
N GLY A 112 -8.72 10.63 -10.88
CA GLY A 112 -9.83 10.43 -11.82
C GLY A 112 -10.16 8.96 -12.14
N ARG A 113 -11.42 8.76 -12.53
CA ARG A 113 -11.94 7.63 -13.30
C ARG A 113 -12.92 8.23 -14.29
#